data_AF-A0A9Q0PYI4-F1
#
_entry.id   AF-A0A9Q0PYI4-F1
#
_cell.length_a   1.000
_cell.length_b   1.000
_cell.length_c   1.000
_cell.angle_alpha   90.00
_cell.angle_beta   90.00
_cell.angle_gamma   90.00
#
_symmetry.space_group_name_H-M   'P 1'
#
loop_
_entity.id
_entity.type
_entity.pdbx_description
1 polymer ?
#
loop_
_entity_poly.entity_id
_entity_poly.type
_entity_poly.pdbx_seq_one_letter_code
_entity_poly.pdbx_strand_id
1 'polypeptide(L)'
;MQIHPLKLMLSPTFTRCSSNLTPYFLKIKPFSSSSLEFSPWSGLQSWRESPLNKNRFWGPNGPQTPPSSIDTNGTSLLDSASSLAELGALVLSTSDPLLKSKLSHLAFSKWRNEKLSIGVYDPPSRPARPPKPELVSPKEIPAPKDSGMPLNAYMLHNLAHVELNAIDLAWDTVVRFSPFCEILGEGFFADFAHVADDESRHFAWCSQRLDELGFRYGDMPAHNLLWRECEKSSDDVAARLAVIPLVQEARGLDAGPRLVQKLVGFGDNKTSKIVARIADEEVAHVAVGVYWFVSVCQKMGRAPCSTFKGLADLLMFNLR
;
A
#
# COMPACT_ATOMS: atom_id res chain seq x y z
N MET A 1 -15.44 -25.43 20.43
CA MET A 1 -16.35 -24.72 19.50
C MET A 1 -15.47 -23.94 18.52
N GLN A 2 -14.99 -24.61 17.46
CA GLN A 2 -14.10 -24.03 16.45
C GLN A 2 -14.89 -23.04 15.59
N ILE A 3 -14.66 -21.74 15.79
CA ILE A 3 -15.06 -20.72 14.82
C ILE A 3 -14.18 -20.95 13.60
N HIS A 4 -14.79 -21.37 12.49
CA HIS A 4 -14.10 -21.64 11.23
C HIS A 4 -13.29 -20.39 10.84
N PRO A 5 -11.96 -20.46 10.60
CA PRO A 5 -11.14 -19.27 10.43
C PRO A 5 -11.52 -18.44 9.17
N LEU A 6 -12.24 -19.04 8.22
CA LEU A 6 -12.90 -18.34 7.11
C LEU A 6 -13.98 -17.34 7.54
N LYS A 7 -14.62 -17.53 8.72
CA LYS A 7 -15.60 -16.58 9.29
C LYS A 7 -14.94 -15.36 9.95
N LEU A 8 -13.66 -15.43 10.30
CA LEU A 8 -12.93 -14.29 10.90
C LEU A 8 -12.41 -13.33 9.83
N MET A 9 -12.16 -13.81 8.60
CA MET A 9 -11.93 -12.93 7.43
C MET A 9 -13.16 -12.07 7.06
N LEU A 10 -14.29 -12.25 7.77
CA LEU A 10 -15.60 -11.68 7.45
C LEU A 10 -16.14 -10.74 8.54
N SER A 11 -15.50 -10.59 9.69
CA SER A 11 -16.15 -9.92 10.83
C SER A 11 -16.33 -8.43 10.56
N PRO A 12 -17.57 -7.93 10.36
CA PRO A 12 -17.86 -6.52 10.49
C PRO A 12 -18.13 -6.31 11.98
N THR A 13 -17.13 -5.96 12.77
CA THR A 13 -17.30 -5.51 14.15
C THR A 13 -17.91 -4.10 14.17
N PHE A 14 -19.07 -3.91 13.54
CA PHE A 14 -19.90 -2.75 13.79
C PHE A 14 -20.76 -3.04 15.02
N THR A 15 -20.39 -2.37 16.10
CA THR A 15 -21.13 -2.31 17.35
C THR A 15 -22.61 -2.01 17.09
N ARG A 16 -23.48 -2.84 17.66
CA ARG A 16 -24.96 -2.79 17.60
C ARG A 16 -25.53 -1.37 17.58
N CYS A 17 -26.40 -1.11 16.60
CA CYS A 17 -27.63 -0.35 16.86
C CYS A 17 -28.82 -1.15 16.34
N SER A 18 -29.78 -1.39 17.24
CA SER A 18 -30.97 -2.18 16.99
C SER A 18 -31.92 -1.47 16.03
N SER A 19 -32.45 -2.20 15.04
CA SER A 19 -33.88 -2.14 14.73
C SER A 19 -34.30 -3.33 13.88
N ASN A 20 -35.50 -3.81 14.18
CA ASN A 20 -36.13 -5.01 13.67
C ASN A 20 -36.44 -4.90 12.17
N LEU A 21 -35.97 -5.85 11.36
CA LEU A 21 -36.62 -6.20 10.10
C LEU A 21 -36.61 -7.72 9.90
N THR A 22 -37.80 -8.25 9.65
CA THR A 22 -38.18 -9.66 9.47
C THR A 22 -37.62 -10.27 8.18
N PRO A 23 -37.48 -11.61 8.08
CA PRO A 23 -36.80 -12.26 6.96
C PRO A 23 -37.77 -12.54 5.81
N TYR A 24 -37.58 -11.88 4.67
CA TYR A 24 -38.15 -12.35 3.41
C TYR A 24 -37.19 -13.37 2.79
N PHE A 25 -37.59 -14.63 2.79
CA PHE A 25 -36.96 -15.71 2.03
C PHE A 25 -37.11 -15.42 0.53
N LEU A 26 -36.06 -14.89 -0.10
CA LEU A 26 -35.87 -14.98 -1.54
C LEU A 26 -35.07 -16.24 -1.84
N LYS A 27 -35.73 -17.24 -2.44
CA LYS A 27 -35.08 -18.38 -3.09
C LYS A 27 -34.18 -17.86 -4.21
N ILE A 28 -32.87 -17.76 -3.95
CA ILE A 28 -31.88 -17.51 -5.00
C ILE A 28 -31.57 -18.85 -5.67
N LYS A 29 -31.90 -18.94 -6.98
CA LYS A 29 -31.46 -20.06 -7.84
C LYS A 29 -29.92 -20.11 -7.86
N PRO A 30 -29.31 -21.30 -7.90
CA PRO A 30 -27.86 -21.40 -8.05
C PRO A 30 -27.47 -20.79 -9.40
N PHE A 31 -26.68 -19.72 -9.37
CA PHE A 31 -26.12 -19.14 -10.58
C PHE A 31 -25.08 -20.09 -11.16
N SER A 32 -25.19 -20.31 -12.46
CA SER A 32 -24.28 -21.15 -13.25
C SER A 32 -22.84 -20.63 -13.11
N SER A 33 -21.93 -21.55 -12.79
CA SER A 33 -20.50 -21.32 -12.72
C SER A 33 -19.93 -21.16 -14.13
N SER A 34 -20.02 -19.97 -14.72
CA SER A 34 -19.02 -19.58 -15.70
C SER A 34 -17.82 -19.09 -14.90
N SER A 35 -16.90 -20.01 -14.57
CA SER A 35 -15.57 -19.66 -14.10
C SER A 35 -14.92 -18.83 -15.19
N LEU A 36 -14.96 -17.50 -15.06
CA LEU A 36 -14.01 -16.63 -15.76
C LEU A 36 -12.63 -17.17 -15.38
N GLU A 37 -11.93 -17.76 -16.36
CA GLU A 37 -10.54 -18.13 -16.19
C GLU A 37 -9.76 -16.83 -15.98
N PHE A 38 -9.50 -16.53 -14.72
CA PHE A 38 -8.68 -15.40 -14.34
C PHE A 38 -7.24 -15.72 -14.71
N SER A 39 -6.71 -15.03 -15.71
CA SER A 39 -5.28 -15.02 -16.00
C SER A 39 -4.64 -13.81 -15.32
N PRO A 40 -3.65 -14.00 -14.43
CA PRO A 40 -2.88 -12.89 -13.88
C PRO A 40 -2.16 -12.10 -14.98
N TRP A 41 -1.79 -10.85 -14.68
CA TRP A 41 -0.91 -10.06 -15.54
C TRP A 41 0.39 -10.83 -15.80
N SER A 42 0.81 -10.90 -17.07
CA SER A 42 1.92 -11.75 -17.50
C SER A 42 3.26 -11.39 -16.85
N GLY A 43 3.43 -10.14 -16.40
CA GLY A 43 4.63 -9.69 -15.69
C GLY A 43 4.68 -10.06 -14.21
N LEU A 44 3.60 -10.57 -13.62
CA LEU A 44 3.50 -10.78 -12.16
C LEU A 44 4.57 -11.75 -11.65
N GLN A 45 4.81 -12.85 -12.37
CA GLN A 45 5.84 -13.80 -11.97
C GLN A 45 7.25 -13.21 -12.09
N SER A 46 7.52 -12.48 -13.18
CA SER A 46 8.80 -11.80 -13.37
C SER A 46 9.05 -10.74 -12.29
N TRP A 47 8.00 -10.04 -11.84
CA TRP A 47 8.10 -9.09 -10.73
C TRP A 47 8.41 -9.82 -9.41
N ARG A 48 7.71 -10.91 -9.08
CA ARG A 48 7.99 -11.73 -7.88
C ARG A 48 9.42 -12.25 -7.82
N GLU A 49 9.95 -12.68 -8.97
CA GLU A 49 11.29 -13.25 -9.07
C GLU A 49 12.39 -12.20 -9.21
N SER A 50 12.01 -10.93 -9.40
CA SER A 50 12.99 -9.84 -9.58
C SER A 50 13.96 -9.77 -8.40
N PRO A 51 15.26 -9.48 -8.65
CA PRO A 51 16.24 -9.39 -7.58
C PRO A 51 15.94 -8.21 -6.66
N LEU A 52 16.49 -8.22 -5.44
CA LEU A 52 16.42 -7.07 -4.54
C LEU A 52 16.90 -5.81 -5.25
N ASN A 53 15.98 -4.88 -5.47
CA ASN A 53 16.28 -3.62 -6.13
C ASN A 53 16.93 -2.69 -5.10
N LYS A 54 18.17 -2.26 -5.34
CA LYS A 54 18.92 -1.37 -4.44
C LYS A 54 18.89 0.10 -4.87
N ASN A 55 18.13 0.46 -5.91
CA ASN A 55 18.15 1.78 -6.51
C ASN A 55 17.39 2.83 -5.70
N ARG A 56 17.83 3.12 -4.48
CA ARG A 56 17.19 4.08 -3.56
C ARG A 56 17.55 5.55 -3.81
N PHE A 57 18.26 5.84 -4.91
CA PHE A 57 18.66 7.19 -5.31
C PHE A 57 18.35 7.43 -6.78
N TRP A 58 18.00 8.66 -7.15
CA TRP A 58 17.80 9.07 -8.53
C TRP A 58 18.99 9.90 -9.03
N GLY A 59 19.84 9.27 -9.86
CA GLY A 59 21.00 9.89 -10.47
C GLY A 59 20.71 10.73 -11.72
N PRO A 60 21.75 11.24 -12.39
CA PRO A 60 21.61 12.02 -13.62
C PRO A 60 20.86 11.28 -14.73
N ASN A 61 21.03 9.96 -14.80
CA ASN A 61 20.50 9.11 -15.87
C ASN A 61 19.33 8.21 -15.44
N GLY A 62 18.87 8.31 -14.19
CA GLY A 62 17.79 7.47 -13.66
C GLY A 62 18.10 6.84 -12.30
N PRO A 63 17.32 5.81 -11.91
CA PRO A 63 17.53 5.08 -10.66
C PRO A 63 18.94 4.48 -10.54
N GLN A 64 19.56 4.64 -9.37
CA GLN A 64 20.86 4.06 -9.04
C GLN A 64 20.96 3.73 -7.55
N THR A 65 21.92 2.90 -7.19
CA THR A 65 22.28 2.67 -5.79
C THR A 65 22.79 3.95 -5.15
N PRO A 66 22.47 4.23 -3.88
CA PRO A 66 23.04 5.38 -3.20
C PRO A 66 24.58 5.31 -3.15
N PRO A 67 25.27 6.46 -3.18
CA PRO A 67 26.72 6.48 -2.95
C PRO A 67 27.05 5.89 -1.58
N SER A 68 28.21 5.22 -1.47
CA SER A 68 28.64 4.37 -0.35
C SER A 68 28.73 5.04 1.04
N SER A 69 28.32 6.30 1.18
CA SER A 69 28.39 7.11 2.39
C SER A 69 27.09 7.18 3.19
N ILE A 70 26.07 6.37 2.86
CA ILE A 70 24.85 6.32 3.69
C ILE A 70 25.08 5.34 4.83
N ASP A 71 25.27 5.92 6.02
CA ASP A 71 25.36 5.26 7.32
C ASP A 71 24.48 4.01 7.42
N THR A 72 25.01 2.92 7.96
CA THR A 72 24.26 1.74 8.40
C THR A 72 23.41 2.02 9.67
N ASN A 73 23.45 3.24 10.21
CA ASN A 73 22.61 3.67 11.33
C ASN A 73 21.13 3.32 11.08
N GLY A 74 20.61 2.40 11.88
CA GLY A 74 19.25 1.84 11.76
C GLY A 74 19.18 0.32 11.61
N THR A 75 20.26 -0.38 11.21
CA THR A 75 20.25 -1.86 11.12
C THR A 75 20.02 -2.53 12.48
N SER A 76 20.55 -1.95 13.56
CA SER A 76 20.42 -2.49 14.92
C SER A 76 18.97 -2.65 15.39
N LEU A 77 18.03 -1.86 14.85
CA LEU A 77 16.61 -1.97 15.19
C LEU A 77 15.99 -3.27 14.68
N LEU A 78 16.49 -3.82 13.57
CA LEU A 78 15.96 -5.02 12.93
C LEU A 78 16.71 -6.29 13.30
N ASP A 79 17.89 -6.18 13.92
CA ASP A 79 18.78 -7.32 14.20
C ASP A 79 18.14 -8.37 15.12
N SER A 80 17.31 -7.95 16.07
CA SER A 80 16.60 -8.84 16.99
C SER A 80 15.33 -9.46 16.40
N ALA A 81 14.85 -8.95 15.27
CA ALA A 81 13.59 -9.42 14.68
C ALA A 81 13.77 -10.77 14.00
N SER A 82 12.83 -11.67 14.28
CA SER A 82 12.90 -13.10 13.94
C SER A 82 11.89 -13.53 12.87
N SER A 83 11.00 -12.64 12.45
CA SER A 83 9.93 -12.92 11.48
C SER A 83 9.55 -11.71 10.63
N LEU A 84 8.89 -11.94 9.50
CA LEU A 84 8.39 -10.87 8.63
C LEU A 84 7.38 -9.96 9.32
N ALA A 85 6.46 -10.53 10.10
CA ALA A 85 5.45 -9.78 10.84
C ALA A 85 6.09 -8.87 11.90
N GLU A 86 7.10 -9.35 12.62
CA GLU A 86 7.86 -8.53 13.58
C GLU A 86 8.62 -7.40 12.89
N LEU A 87 9.27 -7.69 11.76
CA LEU A 87 9.95 -6.68 10.94
C LEU A 87 8.97 -5.59 10.46
N GLY A 88 7.79 -5.99 9.96
CA GLY A 88 6.76 -5.05 9.54
C GLY A 88 6.25 -4.17 10.69
N ALA A 89 6.08 -4.73 11.89
CA ALA A 89 5.63 -3.98 13.06
C ALA A 89 6.66 -2.91 13.50
N LEU A 90 7.96 -3.22 13.37
CA LEU A 90 9.04 -2.26 13.62
C LEU A 90 9.03 -1.11 12.59
N VAL A 91 8.80 -1.42 11.31
CA VAL A 91 8.65 -0.39 10.26
C VAL A 91 7.44 0.50 10.56
N LEU A 92 6.29 -0.09 10.87
CA LEU A 92 5.07 0.65 11.21
C LEU A 92 5.26 1.54 12.45
N SER A 93 6.11 1.15 13.38
CA SER A 93 6.42 1.90 14.61
C SER A 93 7.46 3.03 14.40
N THR A 94 8.02 3.16 13.20
CA THR A 94 9.01 4.19 12.87
C THR A 94 8.32 5.48 12.43
N SER A 95 8.53 6.59 13.14
CA SER A 95 7.87 7.87 12.81
C SER A 95 8.56 8.64 11.70
N ASP A 96 9.89 8.64 11.64
CA ASP A 96 10.63 9.38 10.61
C ASP A 96 10.39 8.77 9.20
N PRO A 97 9.91 9.52 8.21
CA PRO A 97 9.55 8.97 6.90
C PRO A 97 10.73 8.37 6.12
N LEU A 98 11.91 9.00 6.16
CA LEU A 98 13.09 8.51 5.44
C LEU A 98 13.66 7.27 6.13
N LEU A 99 13.68 7.24 7.46
CA LEU A 99 14.05 6.06 8.23
C LEU A 99 13.05 4.92 8.00
N LYS A 100 11.74 5.20 7.97
CA LYS A 100 10.71 4.20 7.65
C LYS A 100 10.92 3.60 6.26
N SER A 101 11.18 4.43 5.25
CA SER A 101 11.53 3.96 3.90
C SER A 101 12.78 3.08 3.93
N LYS A 102 13.84 3.51 4.60
CA LYS A 102 15.08 2.73 4.73
C LYS A 102 14.86 1.39 5.43
N LEU A 103 14.15 1.38 6.56
CA LEU A 103 13.85 0.18 7.33
C LEU A 103 12.93 -0.77 6.56
N SER A 104 12.00 -0.27 5.74
CA SER A 104 11.18 -1.10 4.84
C SER A 104 12.06 -1.94 3.92
N HIS A 105 13.05 -1.29 3.28
CA HIS A 105 13.97 -2.01 2.40
C HIS A 105 14.85 -3.02 3.16
N LEU A 106 15.37 -2.63 4.32
CA LEU A 106 16.18 -3.51 5.14
C LEU A 106 15.38 -4.71 5.68
N ALA A 107 14.13 -4.49 6.08
CA ALA A 107 13.21 -5.53 6.55
C ALA A 107 12.93 -6.56 5.44
N PHE A 108 12.52 -6.10 4.25
CA PHE A 108 12.27 -7.00 3.12
C PHE A 108 13.55 -7.75 2.70
N SER A 109 14.69 -7.04 2.64
CA SER A 109 15.98 -7.64 2.32
C SER A 109 16.41 -8.69 3.33
N LYS A 110 16.27 -8.42 4.63
CA LYS A 110 16.59 -9.36 5.72
C LYS A 110 15.72 -10.60 5.62
N TRP A 111 14.40 -10.43 5.55
CA TRP A 111 13.47 -11.55 5.41
C TRP A 111 13.81 -12.45 4.21
N ARG A 112 14.06 -11.85 3.03
CA ARG A 112 14.36 -12.59 1.80
C ARG A 112 15.71 -13.31 1.85
N ASN A 113 16.76 -12.67 2.38
CA ASN A 113 18.10 -13.23 2.43
C ASN A 113 18.27 -14.29 3.52
N GLU A 114 17.71 -14.03 4.70
CA GLU A 114 17.78 -14.96 5.85
C GLU A 114 16.67 -16.01 5.83
N LYS A 115 15.71 -15.89 4.91
CA LYS A 115 14.56 -16.80 4.76
C LYS A 115 13.78 -16.95 6.05
N LEU A 116 13.50 -15.83 6.70
CA LEU A 116 12.75 -15.81 7.95
C LEU A 116 11.31 -16.27 7.71
N SER A 117 10.70 -16.87 8.73
CA SER A 117 9.28 -17.21 8.69
C SER A 117 8.41 -15.96 8.62
N ILE A 118 7.14 -16.11 8.19
CA ILE A 118 6.17 -15.01 8.24
C ILE A 118 5.95 -14.56 9.70
N GLY A 119 5.82 -15.52 10.61
CA GLY A 119 5.55 -15.28 12.02
C GLY A 119 4.17 -14.67 12.28
N VAL A 120 3.92 -14.31 13.53
CA VAL A 120 2.70 -13.59 13.94
C VAL A 120 3.10 -12.47 14.88
N TYR A 121 2.57 -11.27 14.65
CA TYR A 121 2.82 -10.10 15.48
C TYR A 121 1.61 -9.18 15.49
N ASP A 122 1.42 -8.42 16.56
CA ASP A 122 0.34 -7.45 16.65
C ASP A 122 0.74 -6.13 15.96
N PRO A 123 -0.02 -5.64 14.96
CA PRO A 123 0.28 -4.35 14.37
C PRO A 123 0.02 -3.23 15.39
N PRO A 124 0.75 -2.10 15.33
CA PRO A 124 0.36 -0.92 16.07
C PRO A 124 -1.04 -0.48 15.62
N SER A 125 -1.78 0.21 16.51
CA SER A 125 -3.13 0.72 16.18
C SER A 125 -3.17 1.58 14.92
N ARG A 126 -2.08 2.33 14.68
CA ARG A 126 -1.80 3.09 13.47
C ARG A 126 -0.29 3.20 13.30
N PRO A 127 0.21 3.37 12.06
CA PRO A 127 1.60 3.66 11.81
C PRO A 127 2.02 4.94 12.53
N ALA A 128 3.22 4.91 13.09
CA ALA A 128 3.86 6.09 13.63
C ALA A 128 4.06 7.12 12.52
N ARG A 129 3.80 8.39 12.86
CA ARG A 129 3.95 9.53 11.96
C ARG A 129 4.74 10.63 12.69
N PRO A 130 5.54 11.42 11.96
CA PRO A 130 6.19 12.59 12.53
C PRO A 130 5.15 13.72 12.74
N PRO A 131 5.50 14.80 13.46
CA PRO A 131 4.59 15.95 13.62
C PRO A 131 4.21 16.67 12.30
N LYS A 132 5.00 16.50 11.23
CA LYS A 132 4.78 17.11 9.91
C LYS A 132 4.83 16.08 8.79
N PRO A 133 3.94 16.12 7.79
CA PRO A 133 2.92 17.14 7.56
C PRO A 133 1.81 17.08 8.62
N GLU A 134 1.19 18.24 8.87
CA GLU A 134 -0.07 18.27 9.62
C GLU A 134 -1.12 17.50 8.82
N LEU A 135 -1.81 16.56 9.49
CA LEU A 135 -2.82 15.73 8.87
C LEU A 135 -4.20 16.37 9.02
N VAL A 136 -4.74 16.90 7.92
CA VAL A 136 -6.00 17.66 7.88
C VAL A 136 -7.05 16.96 7.02
N SER A 137 -8.29 17.48 6.97
CA SER A 137 -9.29 16.97 6.03
C SER A 137 -8.95 17.39 4.58
N PRO A 138 -9.43 16.67 3.54
CA PRO A 138 -9.16 17.04 2.15
C PRO A 138 -9.56 18.47 1.78
N LYS A 139 -10.52 19.07 2.49
CA LYS A 139 -10.98 20.45 2.26
C LYS A 139 -10.03 21.51 2.81
N GLU A 140 -9.16 21.12 3.73
CA GLU A 140 -8.20 22.00 4.41
C GLU A 140 -6.82 21.95 3.75
N ILE A 141 -6.63 21.07 2.76
CA ILE A 141 -5.43 21.06 1.94
C ILE A 141 -5.42 22.33 1.09
N PRO A 142 -4.35 23.17 1.17
CA PRO A 142 -4.31 24.39 0.40
C PRO A 142 -4.32 24.09 -1.10
N ALA A 143 -5.00 24.93 -1.88
CA ALA A 143 -4.89 24.88 -3.33
C ALA A 143 -3.45 25.20 -3.77
N PRO A 144 -2.98 24.74 -4.94
CA PRO A 144 -1.60 24.95 -5.38
C PRO A 144 -1.13 26.41 -5.28
N LYS A 145 -1.98 27.36 -5.69
CA LYS A 145 -1.71 28.81 -5.65
C LYS A 145 -1.51 29.39 -4.23
N ASP A 146 -2.08 28.73 -3.21
CA ASP A 146 -2.08 29.18 -1.82
C ASP A 146 -1.10 28.35 -0.95
N SER A 147 -0.46 27.32 -1.53
CA SER A 147 0.43 26.39 -0.82
C SER A 147 1.82 26.95 -0.49
N GLY A 148 2.23 28.04 -1.14
CA GLY A 148 3.61 28.54 -1.09
C GLY A 148 4.62 27.69 -1.86
N MET A 149 4.17 26.63 -2.55
CA MET A 149 5.02 25.75 -3.37
C MET A 149 4.76 25.98 -4.87
N PRO A 150 5.77 25.88 -5.74
CA PRO A 150 5.54 25.78 -7.18
C PRO A 150 4.78 24.49 -7.50
N LEU A 151 4.03 24.50 -8.59
CA LEU A 151 3.09 23.43 -8.93
C LEU A 151 3.73 22.04 -9.00
N ASN A 152 4.95 21.92 -9.54
CA ASN A 152 5.69 20.66 -9.58
C ASN A 152 6.03 20.12 -8.18
N ALA A 153 6.51 20.97 -7.26
CA ALA A 153 6.79 20.58 -5.89
C ALA A 153 5.50 20.25 -5.11
N TYR A 154 4.41 20.99 -5.34
CA TYR A 154 3.09 20.69 -4.78
C TYR A 154 2.60 19.29 -5.17
N MET A 155 2.67 18.96 -6.46
CA MET A 155 2.23 17.65 -6.96
C MET A 155 3.13 16.53 -6.45
N LEU A 156 4.45 16.76 -6.38
CA LEU A 156 5.41 15.79 -5.89
C LEU A 156 5.31 15.55 -4.38
N HIS A 157 4.98 16.58 -3.58
CA HIS A 157 4.72 16.42 -2.14
C HIS A 157 3.49 15.54 -1.90
N ASN A 158 2.40 15.79 -2.65
CA ASN A 158 1.23 14.93 -2.59
C ASN A 158 1.55 13.48 -2.99
N LEU A 159 2.34 13.28 -4.06
CA LEU A 159 2.77 11.94 -4.46
C LEU A 159 3.61 11.29 -3.35
N ALA A 160 4.60 11.98 -2.79
CA ALA A 160 5.39 11.48 -1.66
C ALA A 160 4.50 11.09 -0.46
N HIS A 161 3.43 11.84 -0.20
CA HIS A 161 2.46 11.46 0.82
C HIS A 161 1.74 10.15 0.50
N VAL A 162 1.34 9.95 -0.76
CA VAL A 162 0.74 8.68 -1.23
C VAL A 162 1.73 7.53 -1.05
N GLU A 163 2.97 7.66 -1.55
CA GLU A 163 4.00 6.61 -1.44
C GLU A 163 4.27 6.23 0.03
N LEU A 164 4.38 7.21 0.93
CA LEU A 164 4.58 6.92 2.36
C LEU A 164 3.39 6.17 2.97
N ASN A 165 2.16 6.50 2.55
CA ASN A 165 0.99 5.74 2.97
C ASN A 165 1.01 4.33 2.37
N ALA A 166 1.44 4.14 1.13
CA ALA A 166 1.51 2.84 0.49
C ALA A 166 2.49 1.89 1.22
N ILE A 167 3.65 2.39 1.67
CA ILE A 167 4.55 1.67 2.59
C ILE A 167 3.79 1.18 3.84
N ASP A 168 3.08 2.09 4.50
CA ASP A 168 2.34 1.79 5.73
C ASP A 168 1.22 0.77 5.49
N LEU A 169 0.48 0.90 4.39
CA LEU A 169 -0.63 0.03 4.04
C LEU A 169 -0.17 -1.38 3.68
N ALA A 170 0.94 -1.48 2.96
CA ALA A 170 1.53 -2.76 2.58
C ALA A 170 2.07 -3.50 3.82
N TRP A 171 2.83 -2.83 4.69
CA TRP A 171 3.28 -3.44 5.94
C TRP A 171 2.13 -3.75 6.90
N ASP A 172 1.13 -2.88 7.02
CA ASP A 172 -0.05 -3.18 7.84
C ASP A 172 -0.77 -4.42 7.33
N THR A 173 -0.88 -4.61 6.00
CA THR A 173 -1.47 -5.82 5.41
C THR A 173 -0.66 -7.07 5.77
N VAL A 174 0.67 -6.99 5.75
CA VAL A 174 1.56 -8.09 6.15
C VAL A 174 1.36 -8.47 7.61
N VAL A 175 1.44 -7.49 8.52
CA VAL A 175 1.41 -7.74 9.97
C VAL A 175 0.01 -8.11 10.43
N ARG A 176 -1.00 -7.31 10.07
CA ARG A 176 -2.37 -7.47 10.55
C ARG A 176 -3.00 -8.79 10.17
N PHE A 177 -2.66 -9.31 8.99
CA PHE A 177 -3.20 -10.57 8.50
C PHE A 177 -2.25 -11.77 8.69
N SER A 178 -1.12 -11.60 9.37
CA SER A 178 -0.19 -12.68 9.65
C SER A 178 -0.82 -13.88 10.40
N PRO A 179 -1.84 -13.71 11.30
CA PRO A 179 -2.55 -14.85 11.88
C PRO A 179 -3.26 -15.76 10.86
N PHE A 180 -3.49 -15.28 9.62
CA PHE A 180 -4.12 -16.03 8.53
C PHE A 180 -3.11 -16.69 7.59
N CYS A 181 -1.83 -16.79 7.97
CA CYS A 181 -0.77 -17.34 7.12
C CYS A 181 -1.09 -18.74 6.57
N GLU A 182 -1.66 -19.62 7.37
CA GLU A 182 -2.06 -20.97 6.94
C GLU A 182 -3.11 -20.99 5.82
N ILE A 183 -3.92 -19.93 5.69
CA ILE A 183 -5.01 -19.85 4.70
C ILE A 183 -4.57 -19.08 3.46
N LEU A 184 -3.89 -17.96 3.68
CA LEU A 184 -3.42 -17.05 2.63
C LEU A 184 -2.16 -17.59 1.94
N GLY A 185 -1.31 -18.31 2.67
CA GLY A 185 -0.02 -18.82 2.21
C GLY A 185 1.07 -17.74 2.22
N GLU A 186 2.32 -18.18 2.25
CA GLU A 186 3.49 -17.28 2.32
C GLU A 186 3.55 -16.27 1.17
N GLY A 187 3.09 -16.67 -0.03
CA GLY A 187 3.08 -15.80 -1.20
C GLY A 187 2.30 -14.50 -1.01
N PHE A 188 1.25 -14.50 -0.18
CA PHE A 188 0.48 -13.28 0.11
C PHE A 188 1.36 -12.26 0.82
N PHE A 189 2.06 -12.69 1.86
CA PHE A 189 2.92 -11.83 2.67
C PHE A 189 4.18 -11.44 1.91
N ALA A 190 4.73 -12.35 1.10
CA ALA A 190 5.85 -12.08 0.22
C ALA A 190 5.53 -10.96 -0.78
N ASP A 191 4.37 -11.04 -1.43
CA ASP A 191 3.95 -10.04 -2.40
C ASP A 191 3.74 -8.67 -1.73
N PHE A 192 3.02 -8.60 -0.61
CA PHE A 192 2.80 -7.30 0.08
C PHE A 192 4.06 -6.72 0.71
N ALA A 193 4.99 -7.55 1.20
CA ALA A 193 6.30 -7.07 1.65
C ALA A 193 7.15 -6.55 0.48
N HIS A 194 7.02 -7.13 -0.71
CA HIS A 194 7.70 -6.65 -1.92
C HIS A 194 7.08 -5.35 -2.44
N VAL A 195 5.74 -5.21 -2.40
CA VAL A 195 5.07 -3.92 -2.62
C VAL A 195 5.65 -2.88 -1.67
N ALA A 196 5.70 -3.15 -0.37
CA ALA A 196 6.27 -2.21 0.61
C ALA A 196 7.73 -1.80 0.30
N ASP A 197 8.53 -2.70 -0.25
CA ASP A 197 9.90 -2.39 -0.70
C ASP A 197 9.92 -1.45 -1.92
N ASP A 198 9.02 -1.66 -2.88
CA ASP A 198 8.84 -0.77 -4.04
C ASP A 198 8.40 0.63 -3.60
N GLU A 199 7.37 0.74 -2.76
CA GLU A 199 6.89 2.03 -2.25
C GLU A 199 7.94 2.77 -1.43
N SER A 200 8.78 2.02 -0.71
CA SER A 200 9.90 2.61 0.02
C SER A 200 10.88 3.32 -0.91
N ARG A 201 11.08 2.78 -2.11
CA ARG A 201 11.95 3.34 -3.15
C ARG A 201 11.28 4.53 -3.83
N HIS A 202 9.99 4.42 -4.15
CA HIS A 202 9.20 5.51 -4.72
C HIS A 202 9.24 6.75 -3.81
N PHE A 203 8.95 6.55 -2.52
CA PHE A 203 9.02 7.62 -1.52
C PHE A 203 10.41 8.27 -1.42
N ALA A 204 11.48 7.45 -1.45
CA ALA A 204 12.85 7.95 -1.40
C ALA A 204 13.18 8.84 -2.61
N TRP A 205 12.77 8.45 -3.83
CA TRP A 205 12.96 9.27 -5.03
C TRP A 205 12.16 10.57 -4.97
N CYS A 206 10.91 10.52 -4.51
CA CYS A 206 10.08 11.70 -4.36
C CYS A 206 10.67 12.67 -3.33
N SER A 207 11.11 12.16 -2.17
CA SER A 207 11.72 12.96 -1.10
C SER A 207 13.03 13.61 -1.55
N GLN A 208 13.91 12.84 -2.20
CA GLN A 208 15.14 13.37 -2.78
C GLN A 208 14.82 14.51 -3.77
N ARG A 209 13.84 14.29 -4.65
CA ARG A 209 13.50 15.29 -5.68
C ARG A 209 12.84 16.53 -5.09
N LEU A 210 12.07 16.41 -4.01
CA LEU A 210 11.57 17.57 -3.26
C LEU A 210 12.72 18.40 -2.71
N ASP A 211 13.70 17.77 -2.07
CA ASP A 211 14.88 18.46 -1.52
C ASP A 211 15.64 19.22 -2.62
N GLU A 212 15.82 18.61 -3.79
CA GLU A 212 16.44 19.27 -4.96
C GLU A 212 15.64 20.46 -5.51
N LEU A 213 14.32 20.48 -5.30
CA LEU A 213 13.44 21.60 -5.64
C LEU A 213 13.42 22.68 -4.54
N GLY A 214 14.12 22.48 -3.42
CA GLY A 214 14.17 23.39 -2.29
C GLY A 214 13.04 23.21 -1.27
N PHE A 215 12.34 22.07 -1.29
CA PHE A 215 11.21 21.76 -0.42
C PHE A 215 11.40 20.42 0.29
N ARG A 216 10.60 20.15 1.32
CA ARG A 216 10.62 18.92 2.08
C ARG A 216 9.24 18.28 2.17
N TYR A 217 9.23 16.95 2.27
CA TYR A 217 8.04 16.27 2.73
C TYR A 217 7.68 16.79 4.14
N GLY A 218 6.46 17.30 4.27
CA GLY A 218 6.00 17.97 5.49
C GLY A 218 5.89 19.50 5.43
N ASP A 219 6.35 20.16 4.36
CA ASP A 219 6.24 21.63 4.20
C ASP A 219 4.81 22.12 3.96
N MET A 220 3.93 21.23 3.50
CA MET A 220 2.50 21.46 3.31
C MET A 220 1.68 20.42 4.10
N PRO A 221 0.49 20.78 4.62
CA PRO A 221 -0.45 19.81 5.18
C PRO A 221 -0.79 18.69 4.19
N ALA A 222 -1.12 17.51 4.71
CA ALA A 222 -1.51 16.35 3.93
C ALA A 222 -2.80 15.75 4.49
N HIS A 223 -3.55 14.99 3.68
CA HIS A 223 -4.82 14.42 4.14
C HIS A 223 -4.64 13.00 4.68
N ASN A 224 -5.34 12.63 5.76
CA ASN A 224 -5.27 11.26 6.30
C ASN A 224 -6.33 10.30 5.70
N LEU A 225 -6.88 10.59 4.52
CA LEU A 225 -8.00 9.84 3.96
C LEU A 225 -7.66 8.36 3.72
N LEU A 226 -6.48 8.08 3.15
CA LEU A 226 -6.06 6.71 2.83
C LEU A 226 -6.04 5.80 4.07
N TRP A 227 -5.41 6.26 5.15
CA TRP A 227 -5.36 5.48 6.38
C TRP A 227 -6.73 5.28 7.01
N ARG A 228 -7.59 6.31 7.02
CA ARG A 228 -8.97 6.19 7.55
C ARG A 228 -9.80 5.14 6.82
N GLU A 229 -9.60 4.97 5.52
CA GLU A 229 -10.27 3.91 4.76
C GLU A 229 -9.66 2.54 5.04
N CYS A 230 -8.34 2.47 5.23
CA CYS A 230 -7.66 1.26 5.67
C CYS A 230 -8.17 0.76 7.03
N GLU A 231 -8.38 1.66 7.99
CA GLU A 231 -8.89 1.34 9.33
C GLU A 231 -10.24 0.61 9.27
N LYS A 232 -11.13 0.99 8.33
CA LYS A 232 -12.43 0.32 8.14
C LYS A 232 -12.33 -1.10 7.61
N SER A 233 -11.19 -1.45 7.02
CA SER A 233 -10.89 -2.77 6.44
C SER A 233 -9.99 -3.64 7.32
N SER A 234 -9.60 -3.17 8.51
CA SER A 234 -8.62 -3.83 9.37
C SER A 234 -8.97 -5.28 9.73
N ASP A 235 -10.26 -5.61 9.78
CA ASP A 235 -10.74 -6.91 10.23
C ASP A 235 -11.16 -7.84 9.07
N ASP A 236 -11.02 -7.40 7.81
CA ASP A 236 -11.47 -8.15 6.63
C ASP A 236 -10.45 -8.05 5.48
N VAL A 237 -9.82 -9.19 5.16
CA VAL A 237 -8.81 -9.29 4.10
C VAL A 237 -9.38 -8.94 2.73
N ALA A 238 -10.61 -9.37 2.42
CA ALA A 238 -11.23 -9.07 1.14
C ALA A 238 -11.57 -7.58 1.03
N ALA A 239 -12.02 -6.96 2.11
CA ALA A 239 -12.21 -5.52 2.21
C ALA A 239 -10.89 -4.77 2.01
N ARG A 240 -9.79 -5.20 2.65
CA ARG A 240 -8.46 -4.60 2.47
C ARG A 240 -8.05 -4.59 1.00
N LEU A 241 -8.15 -5.75 0.37
CA LEU A 241 -7.79 -5.94 -1.03
C LEU A 241 -8.68 -5.11 -1.97
N ALA A 242 -9.97 -5.01 -1.68
CA ALA A 242 -10.88 -4.18 -2.47
C ALA A 242 -10.55 -2.68 -2.35
N VAL A 243 -10.26 -2.20 -1.14
CA VAL A 243 -10.08 -0.77 -0.87
C VAL A 243 -8.72 -0.26 -1.32
N ILE A 244 -7.65 -0.99 -1.03
CA ILE A 244 -6.29 -0.51 -1.27
C ILE A 244 -5.84 -0.86 -2.71
N PRO A 245 -5.45 -2.09 -3.06
CA PRO A 245 -4.86 -2.34 -4.37
C PRO A 245 -5.86 -2.30 -5.54
N LEU A 246 -7.14 -2.61 -5.32
CA LEU A 246 -8.14 -2.57 -6.41
C LEU A 246 -8.75 -1.18 -6.65
N VAL A 247 -8.60 -0.24 -5.71
CA VAL A 247 -9.18 1.11 -5.86
C VAL A 247 -8.16 2.21 -5.68
N GLN A 248 -7.37 2.23 -4.60
CA GLN A 248 -6.35 3.27 -4.45
C GLN A 248 -5.24 3.10 -5.50
N GLU A 249 -4.60 1.93 -5.57
CA GLU A 249 -3.51 1.73 -6.54
C GLU A 249 -4.02 1.73 -7.98
N ALA A 250 -5.22 1.19 -8.22
CA ALA A 250 -5.85 1.24 -9.54
C ALA A 250 -6.11 2.68 -10.04
N ARG A 251 -6.33 3.66 -9.14
CA ARG A 251 -6.42 5.08 -9.53
C ARG A 251 -5.06 5.62 -9.98
N GLY A 252 -3.98 5.09 -9.44
CA GLY A 252 -2.60 5.39 -9.82
C GLY A 252 -2.34 5.15 -11.30
N LEU A 253 -2.93 4.09 -11.88
CA LEU A 253 -2.77 3.72 -13.30
C LEU A 253 -3.20 4.83 -14.27
N ASP A 254 -4.24 5.59 -13.93
CA ASP A 254 -4.69 6.74 -14.73
C ASP A 254 -4.07 8.07 -14.25
N ALA A 255 -3.78 8.20 -12.96
CA ALA A 255 -3.25 9.43 -12.37
C ALA A 255 -1.77 9.66 -12.72
N GLY A 256 -0.95 8.60 -12.71
CA GLY A 256 0.48 8.65 -13.00
C GLY A 256 0.78 9.23 -14.38
N PRO A 257 0.27 8.64 -15.49
CA PRO A 257 0.51 9.16 -16.84
C PRO A 257 0.05 10.61 -17.04
N ARG A 258 -1.06 11.01 -16.42
CA ARG A 258 -1.54 12.41 -16.45
C ARG A 258 -0.60 13.35 -15.72
N LEU A 259 -0.06 12.94 -14.57
CA LEU A 259 0.92 13.71 -13.82
C LEU A 259 2.24 13.85 -14.61
N VAL A 260 2.70 12.78 -15.28
CA VAL A 260 3.85 12.82 -16.19
C VAL A 260 3.66 13.89 -17.26
N GLN A 261 2.54 13.86 -17.98
CA GLN A 261 2.25 14.84 -19.04
C GLN A 261 2.25 16.28 -18.50
N LYS A 262 1.66 16.49 -17.32
CA LYS A 262 1.62 17.80 -16.68
C LYS A 262 3.00 18.31 -16.29
N LEU A 263 3.87 17.44 -15.76
CA LEU A 263 5.25 17.78 -15.40
C LEU A 263 6.12 18.08 -16.64
N VAL A 264 5.93 17.33 -17.73
CA VAL A 264 6.58 17.63 -19.02
C VAL A 264 6.13 19.00 -19.53
N GLY A 265 4.82 19.30 -19.49
CA GLY A 265 4.29 20.60 -19.87
C GLY A 265 4.81 21.76 -19.01
N PHE A 266 5.19 21.49 -17.76
CA PHE A 266 5.83 22.44 -16.85
C PHE A 266 7.35 22.57 -17.06
N GLY A 267 7.95 21.74 -17.93
CA GLY A 267 9.39 21.72 -18.20
C GLY A 267 10.23 20.94 -17.17
N ASP A 268 9.61 20.30 -16.17
CA ASP A 268 10.31 19.53 -15.14
C ASP A 268 10.54 18.07 -15.57
N ASN A 269 11.45 17.92 -16.52
CA ASN A 269 11.78 16.62 -17.12
C ASN A 269 12.38 15.62 -16.14
N LYS A 270 12.98 16.07 -15.03
CA LYS A 270 13.54 15.16 -14.03
C LYS A 270 12.43 14.55 -13.19
N THR A 271 11.52 15.37 -12.67
CA THR A 271 10.37 14.89 -11.90
C THR A 271 9.45 14.03 -12.77
N SER A 272 9.23 14.39 -14.04
CA SER A 272 8.39 13.57 -14.93
C SER A 272 8.93 12.15 -15.14
N LYS A 273 10.26 11.98 -15.23
CA LYS A 273 10.88 10.65 -15.33
C LYS A 273 10.74 9.82 -14.05
N ILE A 274 10.83 10.47 -12.88
CA ILE A 274 10.59 9.81 -11.59
C ILE A 274 9.15 9.29 -11.54
N VAL A 275 8.17 10.16 -11.82
CA VAL A 275 6.75 9.80 -11.80
C VAL A 275 6.43 8.72 -12.85
N ALA A 276 7.03 8.81 -14.04
CA ALA A 276 6.85 7.78 -15.07
C ALA A 276 7.34 6.42 -14.59
N ARG A 277 8.49 6.39 -13.91
CA ARG A 277 9.04 5.14 -13.37
C ARG A 277 8.16 4.54 -12.28
N ILE A 278 7.64 5.37 -11.37
CA ILE A 278 6.69 4.94 -10.34
C ILE A 278 5.44 4.35 -11.03
N ALA A 279 4.83 5.08 -11.95
CA ALA A 279 3.63 4.65 -12.67
C ALA A 279 3.81 3.32 -13.44
N ASP A 280 5.01 3.06 -13.99
CA ASP A 280 5.34 1.79 -14.63
C ASP A 280 5.41 0.63 -13.61
N GLU A 281 5.91 0.89 -12.40
CA GLU A 281 6.07 -0.11 -11.33
C GLU A 281 4.71 -0.45 -10.65
N GLU A 282 3.77 0.50 -10.59
CA GLU A 282 2.41 0.33 -10.02
C GLU A 282 1.56 -0.77 -10.67
N VAL A 283 1.82 -1.11 -11.93
CA VAL A 283 1.07 -2.16 -12.65
C VAL A 283 1.17 -3.50 -11.91
N ALA A 284 2.34 -3.80 -11.34
CA ALA A 284 2.55 -5.02 -10.60
C ALA A 284 1.75 -5.04 -9.28
N HIS A 285 1.62 -3.89 -8.61
CA HIS A 285 0.94 -3.79 -7.32
C HIS A 285 -0.58 -3.99 -7.46
N VAL A 286 -1.16 -3.40 -8.52
CA VAL A 286 -2.57 -3.66 -8.89
C VAL A 286 -2.75 -5.13 -9.25
N ALA A 287 -1.82 -5.72 -10.02
CA ALA A 287 -1.88 -7.14 -10.38
C ALA A 287 -1.82 -8.07 -9.15
N VAL A 288 -0.97 -7.76 -8.17
CA VAL A 288 -0.91 -8.45 -6.86
C VAL A 288 -2.27 -8.38 -6.17
N GLY A 289 -2.88 -7.19 -6.09
CA GLY A 289 -4.19 -7.00 -5.49
C GLY A 289 -5.27 -7.85 -6.15
N VAL A 290 -5.36 -7.80 -7.49
CA VAL A 290 -6.36 -8.57 -8.24
C VAL A 290 -6.16 -10.06 -8.04
N TYR A 291 -4.91 -10.54 -8.12
CA TYR A 291 -4.57 -11.94 -7.88
C TYR A 291 -5.06 -12.43 -6.51
N TRP A 292 -4.71 -11.71 -5.45
CA TRP A 292 -5.09 -12.10 -4.10
C TRP A 292 -6.56 -11.92 -3.83
N PHE A 293 -7.21 -10.90 -4.39
CA PHE A 293 -8.65 -10.71 -4.25
C PHE A 293 -9.44 -11.88 -4.85
N VAL A 294 -9.06 -12.32 -6.05
CA VAL A 294 -9.64 -13.50 -6.70
C VAL A 294 -9.38 -14.76 -5.88
N SER A 295 -8.14 -14.98 -5.43
CA SER A 295 -7.75 -16.14 -4.60
C SER A 295 -8.53 -16.20 -3.29
N VAL A 296 -8.66 -15.07 -2.58
CA VAL A 296 -9.43 -14.95 -1.34
C VAL A 296 -10.91 -15.23 -1.60
N CYS A 297 -11.50 -14.64 -2.65
CA CYS A 297 -12.89 -14.93 -3.02
C CYS A 297 -13.11 -16.42 -3.32
N GLN A 298 -12.19 -17.07 -4.03
CA GLN A 298 -12.25 -18.50 -4.33
C GLN A 298 -12.18 -19.35 -3.04
N LYS A 299 -11.23 -19.05 -2.13
CA LYS A 299 -11.12 -19.72 -0.81
C LYS A 299 -12.39 -19.56 0.03
N MET A 300 -13.12 -18.46 -0.16
CA MET A 300 -14.38 -18.17 0.52
C MET A 300 -15.62 -18.71 -0.21
N GLY A 301 -15.46 -19.33 -1.39
CA GLY A 301 -16.58 -19.80 -2.22
C GLY A 301 -17.46 -18.66 -2.76
N ARG A 302 -16.88 -17.49 -3.04
CA ARG A 302 -17.59 -16.29 -3.53
C ARG A 302 -17.15 -15.90 -4.93
N ALA A 303 -18.06 -15.31 -5.69
CA ALA A 303 -17.73 -14.72 -6.98
C ALA A 303 -16.99 -13.38 -6.78
N PRO A 304 -15.81 -13.17 -7.41
CA PRO A 304 -15.03 -11.95 -7.21
C PRO A 304 -15.78 -10.66 -7.56
N CYS A 305 -16.40 -10.59 -8.75
CA CYS A 305 -17.04 -9.37 -9.22
C CYS A 305 -18.18 -8.89 -8.30
N SER A 306 -19.06 -9.80 -7.86
CA SER A 306 -20.15 -9.44 -6.95
C SER A 306 -19.63 -9.07 -5.56
N THR A 307 -18.56 -9.74 -5.10
CA THR A 307 -17.92 -9.44 -3.81
C THR A 307 -17.30 -8.04 -3.84
N PHE A 308 -16.55 -7.71 -4.90
CA PHE A 308 -15.94 -6.40 -5.07
C PHE A 308 -17.00 -5.30 -5.09
N LYS A 309 -18.06 -5.48 -5.88
CA LYS A 309 -19.16 -4.50 -5.96
C LYS A 309 -19.79 -4.28 -4.58
N GLY A 310 -20.09 -5.35 -3.84
CA GLY A 310 -20.66 -5.25 -2.50
C GLY A 310 -19.75 -4.52 -1.51
N LEU A 311 -18.44 -4.79 -1.55
CA LEU A 311 -17.46 -4.12 -0.70
C LEU A 311 -17.27 -2.65 -1.09
N ALA A 312 -17.24 -2.33 -2.39
CA ALA A 312 -17.18 -0.96 -2.88
C ALA A 312 -18.42 -0.16 -2.46
N ASP A 313 -19.62 -0.75 -2.60
CA ASP A 313 -20.86 -0.11 -2.15
C ASP A 313 -20.90 0.07 -0.63
N LEU A 314 -20.32 -0.84 0.15
CA LEU A 314 -20.33 -0.72 1.62
C LEU A 314 -19.30 0.30 2.13
N LEU A 315 -18.10 0.30 1.55
CA LEU A 315 -16.93 1.01 2.10
C LEU A 315 -16.66 2.33 1.38
N MET A 316 -17.10 2.48 0.12
CA MET A 316 -16.69 3.58 -0.76
C MET A 316 -17.78 4.58 -1.11
N PHE A 317 -18.97 4.52 -0.48
CA PHE A 317 -20.03 5.52 -0.69
C PHE A 317 -19.63 6.96 -0.35
N ASN A 318 -18.48 7.17 0.30
CA ASN A 318 -17.93 8.47 0.65
C ASN A 318 -16.74 8.92 -0.23
N LEU A 319 -16.44 8.24 -1.35
CA LEU A 319 -15.38 8.64 -2.29
C LEU A 319 -15.88 9.50 -3.47
N ARG A 320 -17.12 10.00 -3.41
CA ARG A 320 -17.69 10.96 -4.37
C ARG A 320 -17.67 12.38 -3.82
#